data_AF-A0A8T5NDV8-F1
#
_entry.id   AF-A0A8T5NDV8-F1
#
_cell.length_a   1.000
_cell.length_b   1.000
_cell.length_c   1.000
_cell.angle_alpha   90.00
_cell.angle_beta   90.00
_cell.angle_gamma   90.00
#
_symmetry.space_group_name_H-M   'P 1'
#
loop_
_entity.id
_entity.type
_entity.pdbx_description
1 polymer ?
#
loop_
_entity_poly.entity_id
_entity_poly.type
_entity_poly.pdbx_seq_one_letter_code
_entity_poly.pdbx_strand_id
1 'polypeptide(L)'
;MTKAEILSEIKVAEEKAKASVARAIEEKNKKISEAQAQSRDIIRSAGEEAQKYADSEVSKAKALIKEDREKIIQKGKSEADAIKAKAKKNVATATQFILTEFERAVDA
;
A
#
# COMPACT_ATOMS: atom_id res chain seq x y z
N MET A 1 62.82 33.13 -33.02
CA MET A 1 61.40 33.18 -33.42
C MET A 1 61.10 34.53 -34.00
N THR A 2 60.45 34.55 -35.16
CA THR A 2 59.95 35.75 -35.79
C THR A 2 58.66 36.20 -35.12
N LYS A 3 58.35 37.49 -35.18
CA LYS A 3 57.13 38.08 -34.61
C LYS A 3 55.84 37.40 -35.12
N ALA A 4 55.89 36.84 -36.35
CA ALA A 4 54.77 36.13 -36.96
C ALA A 4 54.50 34.75 -36.33
N GLU A 5 55.55 34.00 -35.97
CA GLU A 5 55.42 32.70 -35.32
C GLU A 5 54.78 32.83 -33.93
N ILE A 6 55.19 33.84 -33.15
CA ILE A 6 54.62 34.12 -31.82
C ILE A 6 53.13 34.48 -31.91
N LEU A 7 52.74 35.31 -32.88
CA LEU A 7 51.34 35.66 -33.10
C LEU A 7 50.49 34.44 -33.53
N SER A 8 51.06 33.54 -34.32
CA SER A 8 50.40 32.29 -34.70
C SER A 8 50.19 31.37 -33.50
N GLU A 9 51.20 31.22 -32.64
CA GLU A 9 51.09 30.43 -31.41
C GLU A 9 50.05 30.99 -30.44
N ILE A 10 50.01 32.32 -30.26
CA ILE A 10 48.99 32.97 -29.42
C ILE A 10 47.59 32.68 -29.95
N LYS A 11 47.39 32.77 -31.27
CA LYS A 11 46.09 32.53 -31.89
C LYS A 11 45.64 31.07 -31.71
N VAL A 12 46.56 30.12 -31.84
CA VAL A 12 46.29 28.69 -31.58
C VAL A 12 45.96 28.45 -30.10
N ALA A 13 46.66 29.13 -29.18
CA ALA A 13 46.39 29.05 -27.75
C ALA A 13 45.02 29.63 -27.38
N GLU A 14 44.63 30.77 -27.97
CA GLU A 14 43.31 31.37 -27.79
C GLU A 14 42.18 30.45 -28.26
N GLU A 15 42.32 29.86 -29.46
CA GLU A 15 41.31 28.94 -29.98
C GLU A 15 41.22 27.66 -29.13
N LYS A 16 42.35 27.13 -28.64
CA LYS A 16 42.34 26.03 -27.67
C LYS A 16 41.66 26.40 -26.37
N ALA A 17 41.88 27.61 -25.86
CA ALA A 17 41.24 28.08 -24.63
C ALA A 17 39.72 28.20 -24.81
N LYS A 18 39.26 28.79 -25.92
CA LYS A 18 37.84 28.88 -26.27
C LYS A 18 37.20 27.49 -26.39
N ALA A 19 37.86 26.57 -27.10
CA ALA A 19 37.38 25.19 -27.24
C ALA A 19 37.36 24.42 -25.90
N SER A 20 38.28 24.74 -24.97
CA SER A 20 38.27 24.17 -23.62
C SER A 20 37.06 24.67 -22.83
N VAL A 21 36.79 25.98 -22.86
CA VAL A 21 35.64 26.58 -22.18
C VAL A 21 34.32 26.04 -22.73
N ALA A 22 34.19 25.94 -24.05
CA ALA A 22 32.99 25.39 -24.69
C ALA A 22 32.70 23.94 -24.23
N ARG A 23 33.73 23.08 -24.22
CA ARG A 23 33.60 21.70 -23.72
C ARG A 23 33.22 21.65 -22.24
N ALA A 24 33.84 22.50 -21.41
CA ALA A 24 33.51 22.55 -19.98
C ALA A 24 32.04 22.97 -19.74
N ILE A 25 31.51 23.89 -20.54
CA ILE A 25 30.10 24.30 -20.48
C ILE A 25 29.18 23.15 -20.91
N GLU A 26 29.52 22.45 -21.99
CA GLU A 26 28.75 21.30 -22.47
C GLU A 26 28.72 20.17 -21.44
N GLU A 27 29.87 19.80 -20.86
CA GLU A 27 29.96 18.79 -19.81
C GLU A 27 29.18 19.19 -18.56
N LYS A 28 29.25 20.47 -18.16
CA LYS A 28 28.44 20.99 -17.04
C LYS A 28 26.95 20.81 -17.32
N ASN A 29 26.49 21.23 -18.49
CA ASN A 29 25.07 21.14 -18.86
C ASN A 29 24.61 19.68 -18.94
N LYS A 30 25.45 18.79 -19.48
CA LYS A 30 25.18 17.35 -19.51
C LYS A 30 25.03 16.77 -18.11
N LYS A 31 25.97 17.05 -17.19
CA LYS A 31 25.88 16.60 -15.79
C LYS A 31 24.62 17.10 -15.08
N ILE A 32 24.22 18.36 -15.31
CA ILE A 32 23.00 18.91 -14.74
C ILE A 32 21.77 18.19 -15.30
N SER A 33 21.72 17.97 -16.61
CA SER A 33 20.60 17.26 -17.26
C SER A 33 20.47 15.82 -16.76
N GLU A 34 21.59 15.11 -16.65
CA GLU A 34 21.65 13.74 -16.12
C GLU A 34 21.17 13.69 -14.66
N ALA A 35 21.65 14.59 -13.80
CA ALA A 35 21.22 14.68 -12.40
C ALA A 35 19.71 14.98 -12.27
N GLN A 36 19.18 15.85 -13.13
CA GLN A 36 17.75 16.15 -13.15
C GLN A 36 16.92 14.95 -13.62
N ALA A 37 17.40 14.20 -14.63
CA ALA A 37 16.74 12.99 -15.10
C ALA A 37 16.71 11.93 -13.99
N GLN A 38 17.85 11.66 -13.36
CA GLN A 38 17.94 10.74 -12.23
C GLN A 38 17.03 11.15 -11.07
N SER A 39 16.98 12.45 -10.74
CA SER A 39 16.10 12.96 -9.68
C SER A 39 14.62 12.69 -9.99
N ARG A 40 14.19 12.89 -11.25
CA ARG A 40 12.82 12.59 -11.67
C ARG A 40 12.52 11.10 -11.61
N ASP A 41 13.47 10.26 -11.99
CA ASP A 41 13.30 8.81 -11.92
C ASP A 41 13.22 8.31 -10.47
N ILE A 42 14.00 8.87 -9.55
CA ILE A 42 13.89 8.56 -8.12
C ILE A 42 12.50 8.91 -7.60
N ILE A 43 12.00 10.11 -7.88
CA ILE A 43 10.67 10.55 -7.44
C ILE A 43 9.57 9.66 -8.02
N ARG A 44 9.66 9.34 -9.32
CA ARG A 44 8.69 8.45 -9.97
C ARG A 44 8.71 7.05 -9.35
N SER A 45 9.89 6.48 -9.17
CA SER A 45 10.05 5.13 -8.59
C SER A 45 9.53 5.08 -7.16
N ALA A 46 9.85 6.10 -6.34
CA ALA A 46 9.32 6.23 -4.99
C ALA A 46 7.78 6.34 -4.97
N GLY A 47 7.20 7.08 -5.92
CA GLY A 47 5.74 7.16 -6.08
C GLY A 47 5.10 5.82 -6.45
N GLU A 48 5.69 5.09 -7.41
CA GLU A 48 5.24 3.76 -7.80
C GLU A 48 5.34 2.75 -6.65
N GLU A 49 6.43 2.79 -5.87
CA GLU A 49 6.62 1.93 -4.70
C GLU A 49 5.64 2.26 -3.57
N ALA A 50 5.41 3.55 -3.29
CA ALA A 50 4.43 3.99 -2.30
C ALA A 50 3.02 3.53 -2.65
N GLN A 51 2.63 3.62 -3.93
CA GLN A 51 1.34 3.15 -4.41
C GLN A 51 1.21 1.63 -4.24
N LYS A 52 2.22 0.86 -4.66
CA LYS A 52 2.24 -0.61 -4.48
C LYS A 52 2.15 -0.99 -3.01
N TYR A 53 2.84 -0.27 -2.13
CA TYR A 53 2.78 -0.50 -0.69
C TYR A 53 1.37 -0.24 -0.15
N ALA A 54 0.77 0.89 -0.50
CA ALA A 54 -0.59 1.23 -0.08
C ALA A 54 -1.62 0.18 -0.55
N ASP A 55 -1.54 -0.24 -1.81
CA ASP A 55 -2.44 -1.25 -2.36
C ASP A 55 -2.27 -2.62 -1.67
N SER A 56 -1.02 -2.99 -1.35
CA SER A 56 -0.71 -4.20 -0.60
C SER A 56 -1.30 -4.18 0.81
N GLU A 57 -1.13 -3.07 1.53
CA GLU A 57 -1.69 -2.92 2.89
C GLU A 57 -3.22 -2.95 2.88
N VAL A 58 -3.87 -2.28 1.92
CA VAL A 58 -5.32 -2.34 1.75
C VAL A 58 -5.79 -3.77 1.45
N SER A 59 -5.07 -4.51 0.61
CA SER A 59 -5.38 -5.90 0.30
C SER A 59 -5.25 -6.80 1.53
N LYS A 60 -4.17 -6.65 2.31
CA LYS A 60 -3.97 -7.38 3.58
C LYS A 60 -5.09 -7.08 4.57
N ALA A 61 -5.44 -5.81 4.76
CA ALA A 61 -6.51 -5.42 5.65
C ALA A 61 -7.86 -6.05 5.23
N LYS A 62 -8.17 -6.06 3.92
CA LYS A 62 -9.36 -6.73 3.38
C LYS A 62 -9.36 -8.24 3.66
N ALA A 63 -8.20 -8.89 3.53
CA ALA A 63 -8.06 -10.32 3.82
C ALA A 63 -8.33 -10.62 5.31
N LEU A 64 -7.75 -9.82 6.21
CA LEU A 64 -7.98 -9.93 7.65
C LEU A 64 -9.45 -9.72 8.02
N ILE A 65 -10.08 -8.67 7.48
CA ILE A 65 -11.52 -8.41 7.70
C ILE A 65 -12.37 -9.60 7.24
N LYS A 66 -12.03 -10.21 6.10
CA LYS A 66 -12.74 -11.38 5.59
C LYS A 66 -12.58 -12.58 6.52
N GLU A 67 -11.38 -12.82 7.02
CA GLU A 67 -11.09 -13.90 7.97
C GLU A 67 -11.86 -13.70 9.28
N ASP A 68 -11.82 -12.49 9.85
CA ASP A 68 -12.53 -12.17 11.09
C ASP A 68 -14.04 -12.26 10.91
N ARG A 69 -14.57 -11.82 9.76
CA ARG A 69 -15.98 -12.00 9.43
C ARG A 69 -16.37 -13.47 9.42
N GLU A 70 -15.57 -14.34 8.81
CA GLU A 70 -15.85 -15.77 8.78
C GLU A 70 -15.83 -16.35 10.20
N LYS A 71 -14.85 -15.97 11.04
CA LYS A 71 -14.81 -16.38 12.46
C LYS A 71 -16.07 -15.97 13.22
N ILE A 72 -16.53 -14.73 13.04
CA ILE A 72 -17.77 -14.23 13.67
C ILE A 72 -18.98 -15.03 13.21
N ILE A 73 -19.10 -15.31 11.91
CA ILE A 73 -20.20 -16.10 11.36
C ILE A 73 -20.19 -17.53 11.92
N GLN A 74 -19.03 -18.18 11.95
CA GLN A 74 -18.91 -19.55 12.47
C GLN A 74 -19.21 -19.62 13.97
N LYS A 75 -18.73 -18.64 14.74
CA LYS A 75 -19.06 -18.50 16.16
C LYS A 75 -20.57 -18.33 16.36
N GLY A 76 -21.20 -17.42 15.60
CA GLY A 76 -22.64 -17.19 15.68
C GLY A 76 -23.48 -18.42 15.32
N LYS A 77 -23.05 -19.21 14.32
CA LYS A 77 -23.68 -20.50 13.99
C LYS A 77 -23.59 -21.50 15.15
N SER A 78 -22.40 -21.65 15.71
CA SER A 78 -22.17 -22.55 16.86
C SER A 78 -23.01 -22.15 18.08
N GLU A 79 -23.07 -20.85 18.40
CA GLU A 79 -23.91 -20.33 19.48
C GLU A 79 -25.41 -20.57 19.21
N ALA A 80 -25.87 -20.32 17.99
CA ALA A 80 -27.26 -20.58 17.61
C ALA A 80 -27.63 -22.06 17.72
N ASP A 81 -26.74 -22.96 17.29
CA ASP A 81 -26.95 -24.40 17.40
C ASP A 81 -26.97 -24.86 18.87
N ALA A 82 -26.11 -24.29 19.72
CA ALA A 82 -26.12 -24.55 21.16
C ALA A 82 -27.43 -24.08 21.82
N ILE A 83 -27.91 -22.88 21.46
CA ILE A 83 -29.21 -22.36 21.94
C ILE A 83 -30.34 -23.26 21.47
N LYS A 84 -30.36 -23.66 20.20
CA LYS A 84 -31.37 -24.55 19.62
C LYS A 84 -31.40 -25.90 20.32
N ALA A 85 -30.22 -26.48 20.61
CA ALA A 85 -30.12 -27.73 21.33
C ALA A 85 -30.65 -27.61 22.77
N LYS A 86 -30.30 -26.52 23.48
CA LYS A 86 -30.80 -26.24 24.83
C LYS A 86 -32.31 -26.03 24.84
N ALA A 87 -32.83 -25.23 23.89
CA ALA A 87 -34.26 -24.99 23.74
C ALA A 87 -35.02 -26.30 23.51
N LYS A 88 -34.59 -27.13 22.55
CA LYS A 88 -35.21 -28.43 22.26
C LYS A 88 -35.33 -29.34 23.50
N LYS A 89 -34.31 -29.36 24.36
CA LYS A 89 -34.34 -30.15 25.61
C LYS A 89 -35.40 -29.65 26.59
N ASN A 90 -35.67 -28.35 26.60
CA ASN A 90 -36.60 -27.73 27.55
C ASN A 90 -38.05 -27.64 27.03
N VAL A 91 -38.30 -27.87 25.73
CA VAL A 91 -39.65 -27.78 25.14
C VAL A 91 -40.63 -28.68 25.87
N ALA A 92 -40.29 -29.96 26.06
CA ALA A 92 -41.19 -30.92 26.71
C ALA A 92 -41.54 -30.50 28.14
N THR A 93 -40.55 -30.07 28.92
CA THR A 93 -40.75 -29.59 30.30
C THR A 93 -41.59 -28.33 30.35
N ALA A 94 -41.37 -27.38 29.44
CA ALA A 94 -42.14 -26.15 29.35
C ALA A 94 -43.61 -26.44 28.96
N THR A 95 -43.84 -27.32 27.99
CA THR A 95 -45.20 -27.75 27.62
C THR A 95 -45.91 -28.43 28.78
N GLN A 96 -45.24 -29.33 29.49
CA GLN A 96 -45.80 -30.00 30.66
C GLN A 96 -46.16 -29.00 31.76
N PHE A 97 -45.27 -28.04 32.04
CA PHE A 97 -45.52 -27.00 33.04
C PHE A 97 -46.76 -26.16 32.69
N ILE A 98 -46.86 -25.70 31.44
CA ILE A 98 -48.03 -24.92 30.97
C ILE A 98 -49.31 -25.74 31.09
N LEU A 99 -49.29 -27.02 30.73
CA LEU A 99 -50.47 -27.89 30.82
C LEU A 99 -50.92 -28.05 32.27
N THR A 100 -49.99 -28.31 33.19
CA THR A 100 -50.30 -28.47 34.62
C THR A 100 -50.82 -27.18 35.26
N GLU A 101 -50.27 -26.01 34.89
CA GLU A 101 -50.81 -24.73 35.38
C GLU A 101 -52.19 -24.43 34.78
N PHE A 102 -52.44 -24.80 33.52
CA PHE A 102 -53.76 -24.67 32.90
C PHE A 102 -54.81 -25.55 33.61
N GLU A 103 -54.50 -26.83 33.85
CA GLU A 103 -55.37 -27.75 34.59
C GLU A 103 -55.68 -27.20 35.98
N ARG A 104 -54.66 -26.73 36.72
CA ARG A 104 -54.85 -26.10 38.04
C ARG A 104 -55.74 -24.86 38.00
N ALA A 105 -55.65 -24.04 36.94
CA ALA A 105 -56.47 -22.84 36.79
C ALA A 105 -57.91 -23.12 36.38
N VAL A 106 -58.18 -24.27 35.74
CA VAL A 106 -59.53 -24.70 35.36
C VAL A 106 -60.23 -25.43 36.51
N ASP A 107 -59.47 -26.13 37.35
CA ASP A 107 -59.99 -26.84 38.53
C ASP A 107 -60.15 -25.95 39.79
N ALA A 108 -59.80 -24.66 39.70
CA ALA A 108 -59.91 -23.65 40.77
C ALA A 108 -61.14 -22.75 40.60
#